data_AF-A0A257WVS7-F1
#
_entry.id   AF-A0A257WVS7-F1
#
_cell.length_a   1.000
_cell.length_b   1.000
_cell.length_c   1.000
_cell.angle_alpha   90.00
_cell.angle_beta   90.00
_cell.angle_gamma   90.00
#
_symmetry.space_group_name_H-M   'P 1'
#
loop_
_entity.id
_entity.type
_entity.pdbx_description
1 polymer ?
#
loop_
_entity_poly.entity_id
_entity_poly.type
_entity_poly.pdbx_seq_one_letter_code
_entity_poly.pdbx_strand_id
1 'polypeptide(L)'
;MQVAAVKDYVGTPRDVVDNFHGNQLVFIGWDDHLMFAAPLAFPFPPTMRFGDIVEKVLPGAYGYHPDWAKIDWSKVEWMKSGEPWAPHFSRTLAENGIGHKDVIR
;
A
#
# COMPACT_ATOMS: atom_id res chain seq x y z
N MET A 1 25.21 4.21 6.97
CA MET A 1 26.31 5.19 6.82
C MET A 1 25.71 6.57 6.65
N GLN A 2 26.28 7.59 7.29
CA GLN A 2 25.88 8.99 7.05
C GLN A 2 26.57 9.54 5.78
N VAL A 3 25.99 10.56 5.17
CA VAL A 3 26.53 11.17 3.95
C VAL A 3 27.75 12.03 4.30
N ALA A 4 28.88 11.81 3.62
CA ALA A 4 30.04 12.70 3.71
C ALA A 4 29.82 13.93 2.84
N ALA A 5 29.97 15.13 3.42
CA ALA A 5 29.74 16.39 2.70
C ALA A 5 30.67 17.50 3.19
N VAL A 6 30.97 18.47 2.31
CA VAL A 6 31.81 19.64 2.60
C VAL A 6 31.07 20.74 3.38
N LYS A 7 29.77 20.54 3.63
CA LYS A 7 28.88 21.39 4.41
C LYS A 7 27.76 20.52 4.99
N ASP A 8 26.96 21.07 5.90
CA ASP A 8 25.78 20.39 6.44
C ASP A 8 24.89 19.84 5.32
N TYR A 9 24.71 18.52 5.32
CA TYR A 9 23.94 17.79 4.32
C TYR A 9 22.55 17.48 4.87
N VAL A 10 21.70 18.50 4.88
CA VAL A 10 20.31 18.40 5.34
C VAL A 10 19.39 18.75 4.19
N GLY A 11 18.32 17.97 4.04
CA GLY A 11 17.27 18.23 3.05
C GLY A 11 15.95 17.60 3.50
N THR A 12 14.85 18.19 3.05
CA THR A 12 13.52 17.62 3.25
C THR A 12 13.31 16.48 2.25
N PRO A 13 12.79 15.31 2.66
CA PRO A 13 12.38 14.27 1.73
C PRO A 13 11.44 14.84 0.66
N ARG A 14 11.65 14.49 -0.62
CA ARG A 14 10.84 15.01 -1.72
C ARG A 14 9.40 14.48 -1.70
N ASP A 15 9.23 13.32 -1.10
CA ASP A 15 7.99 12.55 -1.00
C ASP A 15 7.42 12.61 0.42
N VAL A 16 7.43 13.80 1.05
CA VAL A 16 6.61 14.03 2.25
C VAL A 16 5.13 13.96 1.89
N VAL A 17 4.31 13.44 2.80
CA VAL A 17 2.86 13.23 2.58
C VAL A 17 2.12 14.51 2.18
N ASP A 18 2.56 15.67 2.69
CA ASP A 18 1.96 16.98 2.40
C ASP A 18 1.99 17.32 0.90
N ASN A 19 2.91 16.73 0.13
CA ASN A 19 3.02 16.92 -1.32
C ASN A 19 1.96 16.14 -2.13
N PHE A 20 1.14 15.30 -1.49
CA PHE A 20 0.16 14.42 -2.15
C PHE A 20 -1.28 14.93 -2.04
N HIS A 21 -1.47 16.21 -1.70
CA HIS A 21 -2.78 16.90 -1.76
C HIS A 21 -3.91 16.20 -1.00
N GLY A 22 -3.61 15.69 0.20
CA GLY A 22 -4.57 14.96 1.04
C GLY A 22 -4.63 13.45 0.80
N ASN A 23 -3.94 12.95 -0.24
CA ASN A 23 -3.72 11.52 -0.43
C ASN A 23 -2.42 11.04 0.22
N GLN A 24 -2.23 9.73 0.23
CA GLN A 24 -1.01 9.05 0.63
C GLN A 24 -0.67 7.94 -0.35
N LEU A 25 0.62 7.65 -0.49
CA LEU A 25 1.06 6.47 -1.23
C LEU A 25 0.86 5.23 -0.36
N VAL A 26 0.24 4.20 -0.92
CA VAL A 26 0.21 2.86 -0.34
C VAL A 26 0.71 1.90 -1.42
N PHE A 27 1.67 1.06 -1.07
CA PHE A 27 2.15 0.01 -1.96
C PHE A 27 1.41 -1.26 -1.64
N ILE A 28 0.85 -1.93 -2.64
CA ILE A 28 0.17 -3.20 -2.45
C ILE A 28 0.89 -4.22 -3.33
N GLY A 29 1.34 -5.33 -2.75
CA GLY A 29 1.89 -6.48 -3.44
C GLY A 29 0.92 -7.65 -3.40
N TRP A 30 1.10 -8.60 -4.30
CA TRP A 30 0.43 -9.89 -4.23
C TRP A 30 1.49 -10.97 -4.32
N ASP A 31 1.71 -11.65 -3.20
CA ASP A 31 2.82 -12.59 -3.05
C ASP A 31 2.61 -13.84 -3.91
N ASP A 32 3.72 -14.39 -4.42
CA ASP A 32 3.76 -15.50 -5.39
C ASP A 32 3.15 -15.20 -6.77
N HIS A 33 2.80 -13.94 -7.06
CA HIS A 33 2.18 -13.52 -8.32
C HIS A 33 3.07 -12.57 -9.13
N LEU A 34 4.26 -13.06 -9.51
CA LEU A 34 5.30 -12.30 -10.22
C LEU A 34 4.94 -11.86 -11.65
N MET A 35 3.74 -12.18 -12.14
CA MET A 35 3.21 -11.55 -13.37
C MET A 35 3.19 -10.02 -13.23
N PHE A 36 2.99 -9.53 -12.00
CA PHE A 36 3.20 -8.12 -11.65
C PHE A 36 4.62 -7.98 -11.10
N ALA A 37 5.47 -7.28 -11.85
CA ALA A 37 6.91 -7.24 -11.58
C ALA A 37 7.30 -6.61 -10.23
N ALA A 38 6.40 -5.85 -9.61
CA ALA A 38 6.60 -5.20 -8.32
C ALA A 38 5.25 -4.91 -7.64
N PRO A 39 5.24 -4.61 -6.32
CA PRO A 39 4.09 -3.99 -5.69
C PRO A 39 3.66 -2.73 -6.43
N LEU A 40 2.36 -2.57 -6.63
CA LEU A 40 1.78 -1.40 -7.30
C LEU A 40 1.64 -0.25 -6.31
N ALA A 41 1.91 0.97 -6.79
CA ALA A 41 1.85 2.19 -5.99
C ALA A 41 0.52 2.91 -6.23
N PHE A 42 -0.26 3.12 -5.17
CA PHE A 42 -1.57 3.75 -5.27
C PHE A 42 -1.64 5.05 -4.46
N PRO A 43 -2.23 6.13 -5.01
CA PRO A 43 -2.53 7.35 -4.28
C PRO A 43 -3.93 7.27 -3.67
N PHE A 44 -4.05 6.87 -2.40
CA PHE A 44 -5.34 6.76 -1.71
C PHE A 44 -5.55 7.90 -0.72
N PRO A 45 -6.78 8.42 -0.57
CA PRO A 45 -7.09 9.26 0.57
C PRO A 45 -7.08 8.40 1.86
N PRO A 46 -6.58 8.93 3.00
CA PRO A 46 -6.55 8.20 4.27
C PRO A 46 -7.95 7.83 4.78
N THR A 47 -8.99 8.47 4.24
CA THR A 47 -10.41 8.23 4.55
C THR A 47 -11.05 7.13 3.71
N MET A 48 -10.36 6.55 2.71
CA MET A 48 -10.88 5.43 1.94
C MET A 48 -11.02 4.19 2.83
N ARG A 49 -12.09 3.40 2.68
CA ARG A 49 -12.21 2.13 3.42
C ARG A 49 -11.32 1.06 2.82
N PHE A 50 -10.78 0.19 3.66
CA PHE A 50 -9.96 -0.92 3.19
C PHE A 50 -10.74 -1.87 2.26
N GLY A 51 -12.00 -2.18 2.59
CA GLY A 51 -12.87 -2.99 1.73
C GLY A 51 -13.11 -2.38 0.35
N ASP A 52 -13.23 -1.05 0.25
CA ASP A 52 -13.40 -0.37 -1.04
C ASP A 52 -12.17 -0.56 -1.94
N ILE A 53 -10.96 -0.64 -1.38
CA ILE A 53 -9.74 -0.90 -2.16
C ILE A 53 -9.81 -2.31 -2.73
N VAL A 54 -10.11 -3.30 -1.90
CA VAL A 54 -10.22 -4.71 -2.29
C VAL A 54 -11.30 -4.93 -3.34
N GLU A 55 -12.46 -4.30 -3.18
CA GLU A 55 -13.63 -4.52 -4.05
C GLU A 55 -13.58 -3.70 -5.35
N LYS A 56 -13.04 -2.47 -5.31
CA LYS A 56 -13.20 -1.50 -6.42
C LYS A 56 -11.90 -1.16 -7.12
N VAL A 57 -10.75 -1.31 -6.46
CA VAL A 57 -9.45 -0.93 -7.02
C VAL A 57 -8.66 -2.15 -7.48
N LEU A 58 -8.46 -3.11 -6.57
CA LEU A 58 -7.59 -4.26 -6.86
C LEU A 58 -8.07 -5.13 -8.04
N PRO A 59 -9.38 -5.30 -8.35
CA PRO A 59 -9.80 -6.04 -9.53
C PRO A 59 -9.31 -5.41 -10.83
N GLY A 60 -9.26 -4.07 -10.91
CA GLY A 60 -8.71 -3.37 -12.08
C GLY A 60 -7.18 -3.44 -12.16
N ALA A 61 -6.51 -3.63 -11.03
CA ALA A 61 -5.05 -3.68 -10.95
C ALA A 61 -4.48 -5.09 -11.17
N TYR A 62 -5.11 -6.10 -10.55
CA TYR A 62 -4.64 -7.48 -10.47
C TYR A 62 -5.53 -8.48 -11.21
N GLY A 63 -6.73 -8.07 -11.63
CA GLY A 63 -7.73 -8.98 -12.24
C GLY A 63 -7.35 -9.58 -13.58
N TYR A 64 -6.28 -9.12 -14.23
CA TYR A 64 -5.73 -9.77 -15.42
C TYR A 64 -5.11 -11.15 -15.10
N HIS A 65 -4.71 -11.39 -13.85
CA HIS A 65 -4.14 -12.68 -13.45
C HIS A 65 -5.24 -13.75 -13.34
N PRO A 66 -5.05 -14.97 -13.90
CA PRO A 66 -6.07 -16.01 -13.88
C PRO A 66 -6.47 -16.47 -12.48
N ASP A 67 -5.56 -16.38 -11.50
CA ASP A 67 -5.86 -16.76 -10.11
C ASP A 67 -6.64 -15.69 -9.33
N TRP A 68 -6.80 -14.47 -9.87
CA TRP A 68 -7.56 -13.41 -9.19
C TRP A 68 -9.01 -13.85 -8.93
N ALA A 69 -9.62 -14.47 -9.94
CA ALA A 69 -10.98 -15.00 -9.86
C ALA A 69 -11.12 -16.19 -8.88
N LYS A 70 -10.01 -16.73 -8.37
CA LYS A 70 -9.98 -17.88 -7.46
C LYS A 70 -9.70 -17.47 -6.01
N ILE A 71 -9.48 -16.18 -5.74
CA ILE A 71 -9.16 -15.70 -4.39
C ILE A 71 -10.34 -15.96 -3.45
N ASP A 72 -10.06 -16.66 -2.36
CA ASP A 72 -10.95 -16.76 -1.20
C ASP A 72 -10.55 -15.70 -0.17
N TRP A 73 -11.21 -14.55 -0.23
CA TRP A 73 -10.91 -13.38 0.62
C TRP A 73 -11.01 -13.68 2.12
N SER A 74 -11.74 -14.73 2.54
CA SER A 74 -11.83 -15.13 3.94
C SER A 74 -10.55 -15.78 4.48
N LYS A 75 -9.67 -16.22 3.58
CA LYS A 75 -8.41 -16.92 3.90
C LYS A 75 -7.17 -16.11 3.55
N VAL A 76 -7.34 -14.91 2.99
CA VAL A 76 -6.21 -14.04 2.67
C VAL A 76 -5.52 -13.63 3.96
N GLU A 77 -4.24 -13.91 4.04
CA GLU A 77 -3.35 -13.40 5.08
C GLU A 77 -2.81 -12.05 4.61
N TRP A 78 -2.76 -11.09 5.53
CA TRP A 78 -2.28 -9.75 5.22
C TRP A 78 -1.02 -9.45 6.01
N MET A 79 -0.09 -8.77 5.36
CA MET A 79 1.06 -8.17 6.01
C MET A 79 1.03 -6.66 5.84
N LYS A 80 1.45 -5.95 6.87
CA LYS A 80 1.67 -4.50 6.83
C LYS A 80 3.13 -4.22 7.17
N SER A 81 3.87 -3.70 6.20
CA SER A 81 5.27 -3.28 6.32
C SER A 81 6.17 -4.36 6.94
N GLY A 82 5.92 -5.62 6.58
CA GLY A 82 6.70 -6.79 6.99
C GLY A 82 6.13 -7.58 8.17
N GLU A 83 5.05 -7.12 8.80
CA GLU A 83 4.47 -7.78 9.98
C GLU A 83 3.06 -8.32 9.69
N PRO A 84 2.68 -9.50 10.22
CA PRO A 84 1.32 -10.01 10.13
C PRO A 84 0.31 -9.01 10.68
N TRP A 85 -0.77 -8.80 9.94
CA TRP A 85 -1.73 -7.75 10.24
C TRP A 85 -3.14 -8.18 9.81
N ALA A 86 -4.17 -7.71 10.51
CA ALA A 86 -5.57 -8.05 10.23
C ALA A 86 -6.38 -6.78 9.92
N PRO A 87 -6.68 -6.47 8.65
CA PRO A 87 -7.49 -5.31 8.28
C PRO A 87 -8.92 -5.39 8.79
N HIS A 88 -9.47 -4.25 9.21
CA HIS A 88 -10.90 -4.02 9.33
C HIS A 88 -11.44 -3.43 8.03
N PHE A 89 -12.16 -4.24 7.25
CA PHE A 89 -12.67 -3.87 5.92
C PHE A 89 -13.63 -2.68 5.93
N SER A 90 -14.40 -2.51 7.01
CA SER A 90 -15.36 -1.41 7.16
C SER A 90 -14.73 -0.09 7.63
N ARG A 91 -13.47 -0.12 8.07
CA ARG A 91 -12.75 1.05 8.58
C ARG A 91 -11.91 1.69 7.48
N THR A 92 -11.62 2.97 7.67
CA THR A 92 -10.75 3.75 6.79
C THR A 92 -9.29 3.27 6.87
N LEU A 93 -8.47 3.66 5.89
CA LEU A 93 -7.04 3.40 5.91
C LEU A 93 -6.38 3.94 7.19
N ALA A 94 -6.69 5.18 7.57
CA ALA A 94 -6.15 5.79 8.78
C ALA A 94 -6.57 5.04 10.05
N GLU A 95 -7.83 4.61 10.17
CA GLU A 95 -8.31 3.83 11.32
C GLU A 95 -7.72 2.41 11.37
N ASN A 96 -7.31 1.87 10.23
CA ASN A 96 -6.51 0.65 10.11
C ASN A 96 -5.02 0.87 10.42
N GLY A 97 -4.62 2.13 10.67
CA GLY A 97 -3.24 2.52 10.90
C GLY A 97 -2.38 2.55 9.63
N ILE A 98 -2.97 2.45 8.43
CA ILE A 98 -2.24 2.53 7.16
C ILE A 98 -1.88 3.99 6.88
N GLY A 99 -0.59 4.26 6.87
CA GLY A 99 0.00 5.57 6.63
C GLY A 99 0.73 5.69 5.29
N HIS A 100 1.37 6.85 5.10
CA HIS A 100 2.11 7.17 3.89
C HIS A 100 3.32 6.26 3.69
N LYS A 101 3.39 5.62 2.51
CA LYS A 101 4.39 4.65 2.06
C LYS A 101 4.38 3.31 2.81
N ASP A 102 3.30 2.99 3.52
CA ASP A 102 3.11 1.62 4.01
C ASP A 102 2.99 0.63 2.85
N VAL A 103 3.47 -0.59 3.11
CA VAL A 103 3.44 -1.70 2.14
C VAL A 103 2.48 -2.76 2.65
N ILE A 104 1.49 -3.11 1.85
CA ILE A 104 0.55 -4.19 2.12
C ILE A 104 0.92 -5.37 1.22
N ARG A 105 0.94 -6.58 1.77
CA ARG A 105 1.17 -7.82 1.03
C ARG A 105 0.14 -8.86 1.42
#